data_AF-A0A2V7NF71-F1
#
_entry.id   AF-A0A2V7NF71-F1
#
_cell.length_a   1.000
_cell.length_b   1.000
_cell.length_c   1.000
_cell.angle_alpha   90.00
_cell.angle_beta   90.00
_cell.angle_gamma   90.00
#
_symmetry.space_group_name_H-M   'P 1'
#
loop_
_entity.id
_entity.type
_entity.pdbx_description
1 polymer ?
#
loop_
_entity_poly.entity_id
_entity_poly.type
_entity_poly.pdbx_seq_one_letter_code
_entity_poly.pdbx_strand_id
1 'polypeptide(L)'
;MMNSPEILGFAGIGVVVIAYAPQIIHLRKEHCSAGISLKAYSLWCVSSALFLIHAVMIRDIVFTVVQLINLVAIIVITLLVKRYGGYLCLTHLQAQQRRSATGASKGDPPVLLSAGVARRVIHRFASG
;
A
#
# COMPACT_ATOMS: atom_id res chain seq x y z
N MET A 1 -29.39 -14.00 20.29
CA MET A 1 -29.52 -14.74 19.02
C MET A 1 -29.11 -13.79 17.92
N MET A 2 -28.22 -14.21 17.01
CA MET A 2 -27.73 -13.35 15.92
C MET A 2 -28.79 -13.25 14.82
N ASN A 3 -29.06 -12.05 14.33
CA ASN A 3 -30.07 -11.80 13.30
C ASN A 3 -29.49 -12.12 11.90
N SER A 4 -30.35 -12.50 10.94
CA SER A 4 -29.92 -12.84 9.57
C SER A 4 -29.02 -11.78 8.89
N PRO A 5 -29.26 -10.46 9.05
CA PRO A 5 -28.36 -9.43 8.51
C PRO A 5 -26.98 -9.40 9.16
N GLU A 6 -26.89 -9.68 10.46
CA GLU A 6 -25.62 -9.68 11.20
C GLU A 6 -24.73 -10.85 10.75
N ILE A 7 -25.32 -12.02 10.51
CA ILE A 7 -24.61 -13.20 9.98
C ILE A 7 -23.99 -12.87 8.62
N LEU A 8 -24.74 -12.24 7.72
CA LEU A 8 -24.24 -11.81 6.41
C LEU A 8 -23.13 -10.76 6.55
N GLY A 9 -23.29 -9.85 7.51
CA GLY A 9 -22.27 -8.87 7.88
C GLY A 9 -20.94 -9.51 8.32
N PHE A 10 -20.99 -10.48 9.21
CA PHE A 10 -19.80 -11.23 9.67
C PHE A 10 -19.17 -12.08 8.57
N ALA A 11 -19.98 -12.67 7.68
CA ALA A 11 -19.46 -13.35 6.50
C ALA A 11 -18.69 -12.37 5.59
N GLY A 12 -19.24 -11.16 5.39
CA GLY A 12 -18.58 -10.07 4.67
C GLY A 12 -17.24 -9.67 5.29
N ILE A 13 -17.15 -9.60 6.62
CA ILE A 13 -15.88 -9.36 7.34
C ILE A 13 -14.85 -10.43 6.98
N GLY A 14 -15.24 -11.70 6.94
CA GLY A 14 -14.35 -12.80 6.54
C GLY A 14 -13.79 -12.63 5.13
N VAL A 15 -14.64 -12.24 4.17
CA VAL A 15 -14.23 -11.97 2.78
C VAL A 15 -13.23 -10.80 2.72
N VAL A 16 -13.48 -9.72 3.47
CA VAL A 16 -12.58 -8.56 3.53
C VAL A 16 -11.18 -8.97 4.04
N VAL A 17 -11.12 -9.78 5.10
CA VAL A 17 -9.83 -10.27 5.64
C VAL A 17 -9.06 -11.09 4.61
N ILE A 18 -9.74 -12.00 3.91
CA ILE A 18 -9.13 -12.81 2.86
C ILE A 18 -8.64 -11.94 1.70
N ALA A 19 -9.40 -10.90 1.32
CA ALA A 19 -9.04 -9.99 0.24
C ALA A 19 -7.80 -9.14 0.54
N TYR A 20 -7.54 -8.80 1.81
CA TYR A 20 -6.31 -8.09 2.19
C TYR A 20 -5.05 -8.96 2.15
N ALA A 21 -5.18 -10.27 2.33
CA ALA A 21 -4.05 -11.20 2.36
C ALA A 21 -3.14 -11.12 1.11
N PRO A 22 -3.64 -11.22 -0.14
CA PRO A 22 -2.77 -11.16 -1.32
C PRO A 22 -2.02 -9.83 -1.42
N GLN A 23 -2.64 -8.70 -1.05
CA GLN A 23 -2.01 -7.39 -1.10
C GLN A 23 -0.84 -7.29 -0.11
N ILE A 24 -1.03 -7.77 1.13
CA ILE A 24 0.01 -7.76 2.16
C ILE A 24 1.13 -8.74 1.81
N ILE A 25 0.79 -9.94 1.30
CA ILE A 25 1.77 -10.95 0.90
C ILE A 25 2.62 -10.45 -0.27
N HIS A 26 2.01 -9.83 -1.29
CA HIS A 26 2.73 -9.27 -2.43
C HIS A 26 3.69 -8.17 -1.99
N LEU A 27 3.22 -7.22 -1.17
CA LEU A 27 4.07 -6.16 -0.59
C LEU A 27 5.25 -6.72 0.21
N ARG A 28 5.01 -7.77 1.00
CA ARG A 28 6.04 -8.41 1.82
C ARG A 28 7.02 -9.23 0.98
N LYS A 29 6.56 -9.91 -0.08
CA LYS A 29 7.40 -10.78 -0.91
C LYS A 29 8.26 -9.95 -1.85
N GLU A 30 7.66 -8.97 -2.52
CA GLU A 30 8.36 -8.20 -3.55
C GLU A 30 9.15 -7.03 -2.97
N HIS A 31 8.93 -6.63 -1.71
CA HIS A 31 9.60 -5.48 -1.08
C HIS A 31 9.51 -4.20 -1.91
N CYS A 32 8.52 -4.13 -2.81
CA CYS A 32 8.34 -3.05 -3.75
C CYS A 32 7.05 -2.31 -3.39
N SER A 33 7.17 -1.02 -3.12
CA SER A 33 6.01 -0.14 -2.94
C SER A 33 5.71 0.72 -4.17
N ALA A 34 6.37 0.46 -5.30
CA ALA A 34 6.21 1.27 -6.49
C ALA A 34 4.77 1.14 -7.03
N GLY A 35 4.08 2.27 -7.16
CA GLY A 35 2.67 2.37 -7.54
C GLY A 35 1.72 2.73 -6.41
N ILE A 36 2.14 2.59 -5.14
CA ILE A 36 1.30 2.95 -3.98
C ILE A 36 1.58 4.40 -3.55
N SER A 37 0.57 5.26 -3.68
CA SER A 37 0.63 6.65 -3.21
C SER A 37 0.39 6.72 -1.70
N LEU A 38 1.42 7.10 -0.94
CA LEU A 38 1.32 7.30 0.51
C LEU A 38 0.21 8.31 0.87
N LYS A 39 0.00 9.34 0.03
CA LYS A 39 -1.08 10.33 0.22
C LYS A 39 -2.47 9.70 0.06
N ALA A 40 -2.65 8.82 -0.92
CA ALA A 40 -3.92 8.11 -1.09
C ALA A 40 -4.24 7.24 0.13
N TYR A 41 -3.25 6.49 0.65
CA TYR A 41 -3.42 5.69 1.86
C TYR A 41 -3.68 6.54 3.12
N SER A 42 -3.07 7.72 3.22
CA SER A 42 -3.38 8.65 4.33
C SER A 42 -4.83 9.15 4.27
N LEU A 43 -5.35 9.43 3.08
CA LEU A 43 -6.73 9.87 2.89
C LEU A 43 -7.71 8.72 3.18
N TRP A 44 -7.36 7.51 2.76
CA TRP A 44 -8.09 6.30 3.13
C TRP A 44 -8.12 6.08 4.65
N CYS A 45 -7.01 6.31 5.36
CA CYS A 45 -6.96 6.21 6.81
C CYS A 45 -7.91 7.22 7.49
N VAL A 46 -7.90 8.48 7.05
CA VAL A 46 -8.83 9.51 7.55
C VAL A 46 -10.28 9.13 7.28
N SER A 47 -10.58 8.66 6.06
CA SER A 47 -11.91 8.19 5.69
C SER A 47 -12.38 7.01 6.56
N SER A 48 -11.53 6.00 6.75
CA SER A 48 -11.82 4.86 7.63
C SER A 48 -12.06 5.29 9.08
N ALA A 49 -11.32 6.27 9.59
CA ALA A 49 -11.54 6.81 10.94
C ALA A 49 -12.90 7.53 11.05
N LEU A 50 -13.27 8.34 10.06
CA LEU A 50 -14.59 9.00 10.01
C LEU A 50 -15.73 7.98 9.96
N PHE A 51 -15.61 6.95 9.11
CA PHE A 51 -16.60 5.88 9.05
C PHE A 51 -16.67 5.06 10.35
N LEU A 52 -15.54 4.85 11.05
CA LEU A 52 -15.53 4.18 12.34
C LEU A 52 -16.27 4.99 13.40
N ILE A 53 -16.04 6.32 13.46
CA ILE A 53 -16.78 7.22 14.35
C ILE A 53 -18.28 7.13 14.05
N HIS A 54 -18.65 7.21 12.77
CA HIS A 54 -20.03 7.08 12.34
C HIS A 54 -20.65 5.73 12.75
N ALA A 55 -19.93 4.62 12.55
CA ALA A 55 -20.37 3.28 12.92
C ALA A 55 -20.67 3.15 14.42
N VAL A 56 -19.81 3.73 15.26
CA VAL A 56 -19.99 3.76 16.71
C VAL A 56 -21.21 4.62 17.09
N MET A 57 -21.42 5.75 16.43
CA MET A 57 -22.58 6.62 16.66
C MET A 57 -23.91 5.91 16.35
N ILE A 58 -23.97 5.11 15.29
CA ILE A 58 -25.16 4.32 14.93
C ILE A 58 -25.27 3.00 15.70
N ARG A 59 -24.28 2.67 16.55
CA ARG A 59 -24.17 1.42 17.32
C ARG A 59 -24.21 0.16 16.44
N ASP A 60 -23.70 0.25 15.21
CA ASP A 60 -23.59 -0.91 14.31
C ASP A 60 -22.27 -1.65 14.58
N ILE A 61 -22.38 -2.80 15.24
CA ILE A 61 -21.23 -3.62 15.62
C ILE A 61 -20.52 -4.19 14.39
N VAL A 62 -21.26 -4.63 13.37
CA VAL A 62 -20.67 -5.22 12.15
C VAL A 62 -19.85 -4.16 11.42
N PHE A 63 -20.44 -2.98 11.20
CA PHE A 63 -19.76 -1.89 10.51
C PHE A 63 -18.59 -1.33 11.33
N THR A 64 -18.71 -1.33 12.66
CA THR A 64 -17.59 -0.95 13.55
C THR A 64 -16.42 -1.92 13.41
N VAL A 65 -16.67 -3.24 13.45
CA VAL A 65 -15.61 -4.26 13.33
C VAL A 65 -14.94 -4.21 11.96
N VAL A 66 -15.70 -4.10 10.86
CA VAL A 66 -15.12 -4.03 9.52
C VAL A 66 -14.27 -2.77 9.34
N GLN A 67 -14.70 -1.62 9.87
CA GLN A 67 -13.93 -0.39 9.78
C GLN A 67 -12.68 -0.42 10.64
N LEU A 68 -12.70 -1.10 11.79
CA LEU A 68 -11.51 -1.33 12.59
C LEU A 68 -10.48 -2.18 11.83
N ILE A 69 -10.92 -3.27 11.19
CA ILE A 69 -10.05 -4.13 10.36
C ILE A 69 -9.47 -3.34 9.19
N ASN A 70 -10.29 -2.55 8.50
CA ASN A 70 -9.83 -1.68 7.41
C ASN A 70 -8.76 -0.69 7.89
N LEU A 71 -8.99 -0.03 9.04
CA LEU A 71 -8.06 0.93 9.60
C LEU A 71 -6.71 0.27 9.92
N VAL A 72 -6.73 -0.90 10.57
CA VAL A 72 -5.52 -1.68 10.88
C VAL A 72 -4.80 -2.10 9.60
N ALA A 73 -5.51 -2.62 8.59
CA ALA A 73 -4.93 -3.02 7.32
C ALA A 73 -4.26 -1.83 6.60
N ILE A 74 -4.92 -0.68 6.53
CA ILE A 74 -4.38 0.55 5.93
C ILE A 74 -3.13 1.02 6.68
N ILE A 75 -3.14 1.00 8.01
CA ILE A 75 -1.97 1.37 8.83
C ILE A 75 -0.81 0.42 8.56
N VAL A 76 -1.05 -0.90 8.59
CA VAL A 76 -0.03 -1.92 8.32
C VAL A 76 0.57 -1.73 6.93
N ILE A 77 -0.27 -1.56 5.90
CA ILE A 77 0.19 -1.30 4.53
C ILE A 77 1.01 0.00 4.49
N THR A 78 0.54 1.08 5.11
CA THR A 78 1.25 2.36 5.16
C THR A 78 2.61 2.24 5.86
N LEU A 79 2.70 1.46 6.94
CA LEU A 79 3.96 1.19 7.64
C LEU A 79 4.91 0.34 6.80
N LEU A 80 4.41 -0.68 6.11
CA LEU A 80 5.17 -1.50 5.17
C LEU A 80 5.70 -0.61 4.02
N VAL A 81 4.84 0.19 3.40
CA VAL A 81 5.19 1.16 2.35
C VAL A 81 6.25 2.14 2.85
N LYS A 82 6.11 2.70 4.06
CA LYS A 82 7.10 3.63 4.63
C LYS A 82 8.44 2.93 4.91
N ARG A 83 8.39 1.69 5.39
CA ARG A 83 9.58 0.85 5.66
C ARG A 83 10.29 0.44 4.38
N TYR A 84 9.54 0.16 3.32
CA TYR A 84 10.04 -0.23 2.00
C TYR A 84 10.23 0.94 1.03
N GLY A 85 9.84 2.16 1.40
CA GLY A 85 9.89 3.36 0.55
C GLY A 85 11.30 3.85 0.21
N GLY A 86 12.33 3.14 0.68
CA GLY A 86 13.72 3.30 0.23
C GLY A 86 14.21 2.20 -0.73
N TYR A 87 13.36 1.22 -1.07
CA TYR A 87 13.68 0.07 -1.91
C TYR A 87 12.77 0.08 -3.15
N LEU A 88 13.35 0.41 -4.30
CA LEU A 88 12.70 0.27 -5.61
C LEU A 88 13.15 -1.06 -6.21
N CYS A 89 12.21 -1.92 -6.63
CA CYS A 89 12.58 -3.15 -7.31
C CYS A 89 13.13 -2.87 -8.72
N LEU A 90 14.05 -3.75 -9.16
CA LEU A 90 14.70 -3.65 -10.47
C LEU A 90 13.71 -3.53 -11.63
N THR A 91 12.58 -4.22 -11.58
CA THR A 91 11.51 -4.12 -12.58
C THR A 91 10.91 -2.72 -12.68
N HIS A 92 10.74 -2.03 -11.54
CA HIS A 92 10.21 -0.67 -11.51
C HIS A 92 11.26 0.39 -11.87
N LEU A 93 12.53 0.17 -11.50
CA LEU A 93 13.64 0.99 -11.99
C LEU A 93 13.75 0.89 -13.52
N GLN A 94 13.66 -0.32 -14.08
CA GLN A 94 13.68 -0.54 -15.53
C GLN A 94 12.47 0.11 -16.22
N ALA A 95 11.28 0.04 -15.64
CA ALA A 95 10.09 0.70 -16.18
C ALA A 95 10.22 2.24 -16.15
N GLN A 96 10.78 2.81 -15.08
CA GLN A 96 11.04 4.25 -14.99
C GLN A 96 12.13 4.71 -15.97
N GLN A 97 13.20 3.93 -16.13
CA GLN A 97 14.25 4.18 -17.12
C GLN A 97 13.71 4.11 -18.54
N ARG A 98 12.87 3.11 -18.87
CA ARG A 98 12.22 3.01 -20.18
C ARG A 98 11.35 4.22 -20.48
N ARG A 99 10.55 4.69 -19.51
CA ARG A 99 9.72 5.92 -19.66
C ARG A 99 10.58 7.17 -19.85
N SER A 100 11.72 7.26 -19.16
CA SER A 100 12.66 8.36 -19.30
C SER A 100 13.36 8.34 -20.66
N ALA A 101 13.70 7.15 -21.18
CA ALA A 101 14.31 6.97 -22.50
C ALA A 101 13.32 7.23 -23.65
N THR A 102 12.03 6.86 -23.49
CA THR A 102 10.99 7.19 -24.48
C THR A 102 10.61 8.67 -24.47
N GLY A 103 10.76 9.36 -23.34
CA GLY A 103 10.67 10.83 -23.26
C GLY A 103 11.88 11.58 -23.82
N ALA A 104 13.04 10.91 -23.96
CA ALA A 104 14.29 11.49 -24.44
C ALA A 104 14.47 11.42 -25.97
N SER A 105 13.44 11.06 -26.74
CA SER A 105 13.49 10.98 -28.21
C SER A 105 13.43 12.35 -28.92
N LYS A 106 13.99 13.40 -28.31
CA LYS A 106 14.17 14.71 -28.96
C LYS A 106 15.48 15.38 -28.55
N GLY A 107 16.61 14.75 -28.92
CA GLY A 107 17.77 15.50 -29.38
C GLY A 107 18.94 15.78 -28.45
N ASP A 108 19.07 15.18 -27.25
CA ASP A 108 20.22 15.45 -26.38
C ASP A 108 21.09 14.20 -26.10
N PRO A 109 22.44 14.33 -26.07
CA PRO A 109 23.36 13.25 -25.70
C PRO A 109 23.11 12.78 -24.25
N PRO A 110 23.57 11.57 -23.87
CA PRO A 110 23.18 10.93 -22.62
C PRO A 110 23.53 11.81 -21.43
N VAL A 111 22.50 12.44 -20.87
CA VAL A 111 22.57 13.04 -19.54
C VAL A 111 22.77 11.87 -18.59
N LEU A 112 24.05 11.65 -18.24
CA LEU A 112 24.49 11.08 -16.97
C LEU A 112 23.75 11.84 -15.87
N LEU A 113 22.52 11.41 -15.61
CA LEU A 113 21.61 12.06 -14.69
C LEU A 113 22.16 11.83 -13.28
N SER A 114 22.95 12.81 -12.89
CA SER A 114 23.09 13.36 -11.55
C SER A 114 23.19 12.32 -10.45
N ALA A 115 24.42 12.21 -9.94
CA ALA A 115 24.85 11.65 -8.67
C ALA A 115 24.08 12.14 -7.40
N GLY A 116 22.92 12.79 -7.54
CA GLY A 116 22.05 13.23 -6.45
C GLY A 116 20.84 12.34 -6.16
N VAL A 117 20.46 11.41 -7.06
CA VAL A 117 19.34 10.46 -6.86
C VAL A 117 19.83 9.04 -6.55
N ALA A 118 21.14 8.86 -6.39
CA ALA A 118 21.77 7.61 -5.95
C ALA A 118 21.81 7.46 -4.43
N ARG A 119 20.73 7.84 -3.71
CA ARG A 119 20.67 7.62 -2.25
C ARG A 119 19.99 6.29 -1.93
N ARG A 120 20.83 5.25 -1.88
CA ARG A 120 20.58 3.84 -1.47
C ARG A 120 20.02 2.91 -2.55
N VAL A 121 20.85 2.64 -3.55
CA VAL A 121 20.87 1.33 -4.20
C VAL A 121 22.20 0.68 -3.79
N ILE A 122 22.12 -0.55 -3.26
CA ILE A 122 23.21 -1.41 -2.75
C ILE A 122 23.62 -1.16 -1.29
N HIS A 123 23.11 -2.01 -0.38
CA HIS A 123 23.89 -2.71 0.66
C HIS A 123 22.97 -3.59 1.53
N ARG A 124 22.64 -4.82 1.09
CA ARG A 124 22.49 -6.01 1.98
C ARG A 124 22.22 -7.37 1.31
N PHE A 125 22.70 -7.60 0.09
CA PHE A 125 22.78 -8.97 -0.47
C PHE A 125 24.22 -9.51 -0.51
N ALA A 126 24.99 -9.14 0.52
CA ALA A 126 26.16 -9.87 0.96
C ALA A 126 26.16 -9.79 2.49
N SER A 127 26.23 -10.93 3.17
CA SER A 127 26.23 -11.16 4.63
C SER A 127 24.90 -11.05 5.38
N GLY A 128 24.34 -12.21 5.73
CA GLY A 128 23.27 -12.39 6.72
C GLY A 128 22.32 -13.51 6.37
#